data_AF-A0A1I5Y7W8-F1
#
_entry.id   AF-A0A1I5Y7W8-F1
#
_cell.length_a   1.000
_cell.length_b   1.000
_cell.length_c   1.000
_cell.angle_alpha   90.00
_cell.angle_beta   90.00
_cell.angle_gamma   90.00
#
_symmetry.space_group_name_H-M   'P 1'
#
loop_
_entity.id
_entity.type
_entity.pdbx_description
1 polymer ?
#
loop_
_entity_poly.entity_id
_entity_poly.type
_entity_poly.pdbx_seq_one_letter_code
_entity_poly.pdbx_strand_id
1 'polypeptide(L)'
;MNQVRFIFTDELHAIAYWATEEFRKYAVDVRAGPARRPMTVRTLYVRARTPESAVECAKRADWLRKRGARYSARLAGPRELGCVATGHLQPRC
;
A
#
# COMPACT_ATOMS: atom_id res chain seq x y z
N MET A 1 13.81 -20.03 -3.24
CA MET A 1 13.52 -18.75 -3.95
C MET A 1 12.26 -18.93 -4.77
N ASN A 2 11.10 -18.50 -4.25
CA ASN A 2 9.84 -18.55 -5.01
C ASN A 2 8.84 -17.51 -4.47
N GLN A 3 9.22 -16.23 -4.47
CA GLN A 3 8.40 -15.11 -3.99
C GLN A 3 7.86 -14.21 -5.11
N VAL A 4 8.00 -14.61 -6.38
CA VAL A 4 7.65 -13.73 -7.51
C VAL A 4 6.18 -13.87 -7.93
N ARG A 5 5.49 -14.97 -7.62
CA ARG A 5 4.13 -15.22 -8.14
C ARG A 5 2.97 -14.67 -7.28
N PHE A 6 3.14 -14.53 -5.96
CA PHE A 6 2.04 -14.09 -5.09
C PHE A 6 1.81 -12.56 -5.11
N ILE A 7 2.84 -11.77 -5.38
CA ILE A 7 2.77 -10.30 -5.32
C ILE A 7 1.92 -9.75 -6.48
N PHE A 8 2.03 -10.33 -7.68
CA PHE A 8 1.22 -9.92 -8.84
C PHE A 8 -0.26 -10.23 -8.66
N THR A 9 -0.61 -11.35 -8.02
CA THR A 9 -2.01 -11.70 -7.79
C THR A 9 -2.70 -10.72 -6.85
N ASP A 10 -2.03 -10.31 -5.76
CA ASP A 10 -2.60 -9.33 -4.82
C ASP A 10 -2.76 -7.95 -5.45
N GLU A 11 -1.77 -7.49 -6.23
CA GLU A 11 -1.86 -6.21 -6.94
C GLU A 11 -3.00 -6.18 -7.97
N LEU A 12 -3.18 -7.27 -8.74
CA LEU A 12 -4.30 -7.40 -9.67
C LEU A 12 -5.65 -7.42 -8.96
N HIS A 13 -5.75 -8.09 -7.80
CA HIS A 13 -6.95 -8.05 -6.98
C HIS A 13 -7.22 -6.66 -6.42
N ALA A 14 -6.19 -5.92 -6.03
CA ALA A 14 -6.31 -4.54 -5.59
C ALA A 14 -6.83 -3.65 -6.74
N ILE A 15 -6.27 -3.79 -7.95
CA ILE A 15 -6.74 -3.06 -9.15
C ILE A 15 -8.21 -3.36 -9.42
N ALA A 16 -8.61 -4.63 -9.43
CA ALA A 16 -9.99 -5.03 -9.66
C ALA A 16 -10.93 -4.51 -8.56
N TYR A 17 -10.53 -4.61 -7.29
CA TYR A 17 -11.32 -4.15 -6.15
C TYR A 17 -11.57 -2.63 -6.18
N TRP A 18 -10.56 -1.86 -6.58
CA TRP A 18 -10.63 -0.40 -6.64
C TRP A 18 -11.05 0.17 -8.01
N ALA A 19 -11.35 -0.69 -8.99
CA ALA A 19 -11.61 -0.26 -10.37
C ALA A 19 -12.79 0.72 -10.49
N THR A 20 -13.84 0.50 -9.69
CA THR A 20 -15.07 1.30 -9.70
C THR A 20 -15.00 2.53 -8.79
N GLU A 21 -13.98 2.63 -7.94
CA GLU A 21 -13.88 3.66 -6.92
C GLU A 21 -13.04 4.85 -7.40
N GLU A 22 -13.60 6.06 -7.28
CA GLU A 22 -12.89 7.32 -7.58
C GLU A 22 -11.74 7.55 -6.59
N PHE A 23 -11.94 7.20 -5.31
CA PHE A 23 -10.93 7.29 -4.27
C PHE A 23 -10.51 5.91 -3.82
N ARG A 24 -9.20 5.66 -3.87
CA ARG A 24 -8.60 4.36 -3.59
C ARG A 24 -7.67 4.47 -2.39
N LYS A 25 -7.45 3.36 -1.70
CA LYS A 25 -6.42 3.29 -0.66
C LYS A 25 -5.11 2.82 -1.28
N TYR A 26 -4.07 3.60 -1.04
CA TYR A 26 -2.70 3.30 -1.45
C TYR A 26 -1.86 2.99 -0.21
N ALA A 27 -1.04 1.95 -0.32
CA ALA A 27 0.05 1.69 0.59
C ALA A 27 1.31 2.40 0.05
N VAL A 28 1.82 3.37 0.80
CA VAL A 28 3.01 4.13 0.45
C VAL A 28 4.18 3.64 1.29
N ASP A 29 5.03 2.83 0.67
CA ASP A 29 6.23 2.31 1.29
C ASP A 29 7.30 3.41 1.34
N VAL A 30 7.74 3.73 2.56
CA VAL A 30 8.84 4.66 2.82
C VAL A 30 10.09 3.85 3.06
N ARG A 31 11.02 3.93 2.12
CA ARG A 31 12.32 3.27 2.18
C ARG A 31 13.39 4.28 2.56
N ALA A 32 14.20 3.97 3.56
CA ALA A 32 15.35 4.79 3.94
C ALA A 32 16.61 3.92 4.04
N GLY A 33 17.77 4.57 3.94
CA GLY A 33 19.07 3.91 3.99
C GLY A 33 19.84 3.98 2.67
N PRO A 34 21.06 3.41 2.63
CA PRO A 34 21.92 3.45 1.46
C PRO A 34 21.27 2.75 0.26
N ALA A 35 21.51 3.25 -0.95
CA ALA A 35 20.93 2.72 -2.19
C ALA A 35 21.17 1.21 -2.38
N ARG A 36 22.27 0.69 -1.82
CA ARG A 36 22.68 -0.72 -1.89
C ARG A 36 21.92 -1.64 -0.91
N ARG A 37 21.30 -1.08 0.13
CA ARG A 37 20.46 -1.84 1.09
C ARG A 37 19.33 -0.95 1.64
N PRO A 38 18.33 -0.61 0.80
CA PRO A 38 17.21 0.20 1.24
C PRO A 38 16.35 -0.62 2.21
N MET A 39 16.11 -0.08 3.40
CA MET A 39 15.21 -0.68 4.37
C MET A 39 13.85 0.00 4.26
N THR A 40 12.78 -0.77 4.07
CA THR A 40 11.43 -0.24 4.28
C THR A 40 11.28 0.07 5.75
N VAL A 41 11.14 1.34 6.09
CA VAL A 41 11.03 1.81 7.48
C VAL A 41 9.58 1.84 7.92
N ARG A 42 8.65 2.10 6.99
CA ARG A 42 7.22 2.19 7.25
C ARG A 42 6.43 2.08 5.96
N THR A 43 5.15 1.74 6.12
CA THR A 43 4.14 1.81 5.06
C THR A 43 3.03 2.73 5.57
N LEU A 44 2.74 3.79 4.82
CA LEU A 44 1.69 4.75 5.13
C LEU A 44 0.47 4.46 4.26
N TYR A 45 -0.70 4.31 4.86
CA TYR A 45 -1.94 4.13 4.12
C TYR A 45 -2.60 5.48 3.84
N VAL A 46 -2.81 5.78 2.57
CA VAL A 46 -3.34 7.07 2.12
C VAL A 46 -4.55 6.85 1.22
N ARG A 47 -5.61 7.62 1.44
CA ARG A 47 -6.75 7.69 0.53
C ARG A 47 -6.50 8.78 -0.50
N ALA A 48 -6.43 8.40 -1.78
CA ALA A 48 -6.15 9.33 -2.87
C ALA A 48 -6.82 8.88 -4.17
N ARG A 49 -6.86 9.75 -5.18
CA ARG A 49 -7.34 9.39 -6.53
C ARG A 49 -6.25 8.73 -7.35
N THR A 50 -5.02 9.25 -7.25
CA THR A 50 -3.86 8.80 -8.04
C THR A 50 -2.70 8.37 -7.13
N PRO A 51 -1.79 7.50 -7.61
CA PRO A 51 -0.60 7.13 -6.83
C PRO A 51 0.31 8.32 -6.51
N GLU A 52 0.41 9.31 -7.40
CA GLU A 52 1.24 10.51 -7.20
C GLU A 52 0.68 11.36 -6.06
N SER A 53 -0.64 11.59 -6.06
CA SER A 53 -1.31 12.32 -4.98
C SER A 53 -1.18 11.59 -3.64
N ALA A 54 -1.21 10.25 -3.63
CA ALA A 54 -0.93 9.45 -2.45
C ALA A 54 0.49 9.67 -1.91
N VAL A 55 1.51 9.70 -2.78
CA VAL A 55 2.89 9.99 -2.40
C VAL A 55 3.03 11.40 -1.82
N GLU A 56 2.44 12.41 -2.45
CA GLU A 56 2.51 13.78 -1.97
C GLU A 56 1.83 13.95 -0.60
N CYS A 57 0.68 13.32 -0.41
CA CYS A 57 0.01 13.26 0.90
C CYS A 57 0.86 12.53 1.94
N ALA A 58 1.47 11.38 1.58
CA ALA A 58 2.36 10.64 2.48
C ALA A 58 3.58 11.47 2.89
N LYS A 59 4.21 12.19 1.95
CA LYS A 59 5.35 13.08 2.24
C LYS A 59 4.98 14.22 3.19
N ARG A 60 3.76 14.76 3.08
CA ARG A 60 3.26 15.83 3.98
C ARG A 60 2.95 15.29 5.38
N ALA A 61 2.40 14.09 5.47
CA ALA A 61 2.05 13.44 6.73
C ALA A 61 3.26 12.80 7.44
N ASP A 62 4.34 12.51 6.72
CA ASP A 62 5.54 11.87 7.26
C ASP A 62 6.39 12.83 8.10
N TRP A 63 5.99 13.00 9.36
CA TRP A 63 6.66 13.82 10.37
C TRP A 63 8.10 13.38 10.69
N LEU A 64 8.49 12.14 10.37
CA LEU A 64 9.86 11.61 10.58
C LEU A 64 10.65 11.55 9.27
N ARG A 65 10.36 12.45 8.32
CA ARG A 65 10.98 12.49 7.00
C ARG A 65 12.50 12.48 7.09
N LYS A 66 13.11 11.33 6.77
CA LYS A 66 14.57 11.21 6.67
C LYS A 66 15.05 11.76 5.33
N ARG A 67 16.17 12.49 5.33
CA ARG A 67 16.80 13.00 4.11
C ARG A 67 17.20 11.82 3.23
N GLY A 68 16.73 11.79 1.98
CA GLY A 68 16.96 10.69 1.04
C GLY A 68 15.98 9.50 1.15
N ALA A 69 14.90 9.63 1.92
CA ALA A 69 13.82 8.65 1.91
C ALA A 69 13.14 8.56 0.52
N ARG A 70 12.90 7.35 0.05
CA ARG A 70 12.17 7.05 -1.19
C ARG A 70 10.76 6.62 -0.86
N TYR A 71 9.79 7.12 -1.61
CA TYR A 71 8.37 6.82 -1.43
C TYR A 71 7.89 6.08 -2.68
N SER A 72 7.21 4.96 -2.49
CA SER A 72 6.61 4.19 -3.57
C SER A 72 5.18 3.85 -3.19
N ALA A 73 4.22 4.28 -4.02
CA ALA A 73 2.82 3.96 -3.83
C ALA A 73 2.45 2.71 -4.62
N ARG A 74 1.70 1.80 -3.98
CA ARG A 74 0.98 0.70 -4.61
C ARG A 74 -0.47 0.69 -4.11
N LEU A 75 -1.38 0.12 -4.90
CA LEU A 75 -2.75 -0.05 -4.44
C LEU A 75 -2.78 -1.05 -3.28
N ALA A 76 -3.50 -0.71 -2.21
CA ALA A 76 -3.66 -1.59 -1.07
C ALA A 76 -4.72 -2.65 -1.39
N GLY A 77 -4.37 -3.93 -1.29
CA GLY A 77 -5.30 -5.02 -1.49
C GLY A 77 -6.38 -5.08 -0.38
N PRO A 78 -7.58 -5.59 -0.67
CA PRO A 78 -8.63 -5.72 0.35
C PRO A 78 -8.21 -6.60 1.54
N ARG A 79 -7.38 -7.63 1.31
CA ARG A 79 -6.84 -8.49 2.38
C ARG A 79 -5.86 -7.73 3.29
N GLU A 80 -4.98 -6.92 2.71
CA GLU A 80 -4.04 -6.07 3.45
C GLU A 80 -4.77 -5.08 4.36
N LEU A 81 -5.95 -4.63 3.93
CA LEU A 81 -6.82 -3.74 4.70
C LEU A 81 -7.70 -4.47 5.74
N GLY A 82 -7.58 -5.79 5.85
CA GLY A 82 -8.37 -6.61 6.77
C GLY A 82 -9.82 -6.86 6.33
N CYS A 83 -10.17 -6.58 5.07
CA CYS A 83 -11.49 -6.90 4.54
C CYS A 83 -11.68 -8.42 4.46
N VAL A 84 -12.80 -8.90 4.99
CA VAL A 84 -13.24 -10.29 4.84
C VAL A 84 -14.36 -10.35 3.81
N ALA A 85 -14.42 -11.43 3.03
CA ALA A 85 -15.51 -11.62 2.08
C ALA A 85 -16.84 -11.70 2.83
N THR A 86 -17.88 -11.06 2.32
CA THR A 86 -19.19 -10.91 2.98
C THR A 86 -19.90 -12.26 3.25
N GLY A 87 -19.46 -13.36 2.62
CA GLY A 87 -19.92 -14.73 2.88
C GLY A 87 -19.15 -15.49 3.97
N HIS A 88 -18.12 -14.87 4.56
CA HIS A 88 -17.29 -15.42 5.64
C HIS A 88 -17.53 -14.70 6.97
N LEU A 89 -18.79 -14.31 7.23
CA LEU A 89 -19.26 -14.11 8.60
C LEU A 89 -19.17 -15.46 9.32
N GLN A 90 -17.98 -15.82 9.78
CA GLN A 90 -17.90 -16.74 10.91
C GLN A 90 -18.61 -16.03 12.06
N PRO A 91 -19.67 -16.62 12.65
CA PRO A 91 -20.25 -16.08 13.86
C PRO A 91 -19.11 -16.01 14.87
N ARG A 92 -18.71 -14.78 15.23
CA ARG A 92 -17.86 -14.58 16.39
C ARG A 92 -18.73 -14.87 17.59
N CYS A 93 -18.28 -15.82 18.40
CA CYS A 93 -18.80 -16.10 19.73
C CYS A 93 -18.90 -14.83 20.57
#